data_AF-A0A1Q6Z5F6-F1
#
_entry.id   AF-A0A1Q6Z5F6-F1
#
_cell.length_a   1.000
_cell.length_b   1.000
_cell.length_c   1.000
_cell.angle_alpha   90.00
_cell.angle_beta   90.00
_cell.angle_gamma   90.00
#
_symmetry.space_group_name_H-M   'P 1'
#
loop_
_entity.id
_entity.type
_entity.pdbx_description
1 polymer ?
#
loop_
_entity_poly.entity_id
_entity_poly.type
_entity_poly.pdbx_seq_one_letter_code
_entity_poly.pdbx_strand_id
1 'polypeptide(L)' 'METFRVWKQNDEKEFGEYRTKRVILEVFDEMRRAMEVGEAYRTRLVPPAADPEVAHAARERMDVIVGGE' A
#
# COMPACT_ATOMS: atom_id res chain seq x y z
N MET A 1 -15.34 -2.91 -8.53
CA MET A 1 -14.58 -3.38 -7.34
C MET A 1 -15.37 -4.39 -6.49
N GLU A 2 -16.33 -5.12 -7.06
CA GLU A 2 -17.19 -6.06 -6.28
C GLU A 2 -16.61 -7.48 -6.18
N THR A 3 -15.41 -7.70 -6.73
CA THR A 3 -14.73 -9.00 -6.75
C THR A 3 -14.19 -9.39 -5.37
N PHE A 4 -13.85 -8.41 -4.52
CA PHE A 4 -13.31 -8.64 -3.18
C PHE A 4 -14.42 -8.69 -2.12
N ARG A 5 -15.26 -9.74 -2.18
CA ARG A 5 -16.45 -9.87 -1.32
C ARG A 5 -16.13 -9.91 0.18
N VAL A 6 -15.05 -10.59 0.57
CA VAL A 6 -14.65 -10.71 1.99
C VAL A 6 -14.27 -9.34 2.57
N TRP A 7 -13.47 -8.56 1.85
CA TRP A 7 -13.10 -7.21 2.28
C TRP A 7 -14.30 -6.27 2.35
N LYS A 8 -15.19 -6.32 1.36
CA LYS A 8 -16.43 -5.55 1.40
C LYS A 8 -17.25 -5.83 2.66
N GLN A 9 -17.46 -7.11 2.99
CA GLN A 9 -18.24 -7.49 4.18
C GLN A 9 -17.57 -7.04 5.49
N ASN A 10 -16.24 -7.18 5.58
CA ASN A 10 -15.51 -6.73 6.76
C ASN A 10 -15.59 -5.20 6.92
N ASP A 11 -15.38 -4.46 5.83
CA ASP A 11 -15.49 -3.00 5.83
C ASP A 11 -16.90 -2.53 6.17
N GLU A 12 -17.94 -3.14 5.58
CA GLU A 12 -19.34 -2.80 5.87
C GLU A 12 -19.71 -3.11 7.32
N LYS A 13 -19.14 -4.17 7.90
CA LYS A 13 -19.35 -4.52 9.32
C LYS A 13 -18.66 -3.55 10.27
N GLU A 14 -17.44 -3.11 9.96
CA GLU A 14 -16.64 -2.25 10.85
C GLU A 14 -16.94 -0.76 10.66
N PHE A 15 -17.14 -0.32 9.42
CA PHE A 15 -17.27 1.09 9.03
C PHE A 15 -18.65 1.45 8.47
N GLY A 16 -19.55 0.49 8.24
CA GLY A 16 -20.88 0.74 7.65
C GLY A 16 -20.85 1.05 6.14
N GLU A 17 -19.66 1.03 5.53
CA GLU A 17 -19.45 1.29 4.11
C GLU A 17 -18.32 0.42 3.57
N TYR A 18 -18.25 0.27 2.25
CA TYR A 18 -17.07 -0.32 1.60
C TYR A 18 -15.93 0.71 1.53
N ARG A 19 -15.36 1.04 2.70
CA ARG A 19 -14.35 2.09 2.90
C ARG A 19 -13.16 1.96 1.94
N THR A 20 -12.66 0.74 1.74
CA THR A 20 -11.52 0.47 0.85
C THR A 20 -11.78 0.94 -0.58
N LYS A 21 -13.00 0.68 -1.10
CA LYS A 21 -13.41 1.14 -2.44
C LYS A 21 -13.41 2.67 -2.52
N ARG A 22 -13.99 3.35 -1.52
CA ARG A 22 -14.04 4.82 -1.48
C ARG A 22 -12.63 5.41 -1.48
N VAL A 23 -11.76 4.94 -0.58
CA VAL A 23 -10.39 5.47 -0.43
C VAL A 23 -9.56 5.26 -1.70
N ILE A 24 -9.63 4.08 -2.34
CA ILE A 24 -8.90 3.82 -3.59
C ILE A 24 -9.34 4.80 -4.68
N LEU A 25 -10.64 5.01 -4.84
CA LEU A 25 -11.16 5.93 -5.87
C LEU A 25 -10.79 7.38 -5.57
N GLU A 26 -10.83 7.82 -4.31
CA GLU A 26 -10.38 9.17 -3.93
C GLU A 26 -8.92 9.44 -4.26
N VAL A 27 -8.05 8.43 -4.11
CA VAL A 27 -6.63 8.52 -4.47
C VAL A 27 -6.46 8.65 -5.99
N PHE A 28 -7.19 7.87 -6.78
CA PHE A 28 -7.17 8.01 -8.24
C PHE A 28 -7.70 9.36 -8.71
N ASP A 29 -8.73 9.90 -8.06
CA ASP A 29 -9.22 11.24 -8.34
C ASP A 29 -8.18 12.32 -8.02
N GLU A 30 -7.40 12.14 -6.95
CA GLU A 30 -6.31 13.05 -6.61
C GLU A 30 -5.16 13.00 -7.62
N MET A 31 -4.78 11.80 -8.08
CA MET A 31 -3.81 11.63 -9.17
C MET A 31 -4.29 12.31 -10.45
N ARG A 32 -5.56 12.13 -10.81
CA ARG A 32 -6.17 12.80 -11.97
C ARG A 32 -6.11 14.32 -11.83
N ARG A 33 -6.47 14.88 -10.68
CA ARG A 33 -6.35 16.32 -10.42
C ARG A 33 -4.92 16.81 -10.57
N ALA A 34 -3.94 16.10 -10.00
CA ALA A 34 -2.52 16.44 -10.12
C ALA A 34 -2.08 16.51 -11.60
N MET A 35 -2.53 15.54 -12.41
CA MET A 35 -2.28 15.54 -13.86
C MET A 35 -2.93 16.74 -14.57
N GLU A 36 -4.17 17.10 -14.21
CA GLU A 36 -4.91 18.24 -14.79
C GLU A 36 -4.23 19.59 -14.50
N VAL A 37 -3.65 19.76 -13.31
CA VAL A 37 -2.94 20.99 -12.92
C VAL A 37 -1.46 20.98 -13.29
N GLY A 38 -0.92 19.86 -13.80
CA GLY A 38 0.49 19.71 -14.16
C GLY A 38 1.43 19.55 -12.96
N GLU A 39 0.92 19.12 -11.81
CA GLU A 39 1.72 18.87 -10.60
C GLU A 39 1.99 17.37 -10.39
N ALA A 40 3.06 17.06 -9.66
CA ALA A 40 3.34 15.69 -9.25
C ALA A 40 2.40 15.27 -8.11
N TYR A 41 1.80 14.07 -8.22
CA TYR A 41 0.99 13.49 -7.15
C TYR A 41 1.82 13.28 -5.87
N ARG A 42 1.27 13.69 -4.72
CA ARG A 42 1.88 13.49 -3.39
C ARG A 42 1.17 12.35 -2.67
N THR A 43 1.93 11.40 -2.14
CA THR A 43 1.36 10.25 -1.42
C THR A 43 0.75 10.67 -0.07
N ARG A 44 -0.38 10.06 0.30
CA ARG A 44 -0.99 10.18 1.64
C ARG A 44 -0.30 9.28 2.67
N LEU A 45 0.54 8.33 2.24
CA LEU A 45 1.18 7.37 3.13
C LEU A 45 2.21 8.05 4.03
N VAL A 46 2.10 7.80 5.32
CA VAL A 46 3.06 8.22 6.34
C VAL A 46 3.37 7.01 7.23
N PRO A 47 4.63 6.54 7.26
CA PRO A 47 5.74 7.02 6.45
C PRO A 47 5.58 6.67 4.95
N PRO A 48 6.30 7.35 4.03
CA PRO A 48 6.19 7.09 2.59
C PRO A 48 6.58 5.66 2.22
N ALA A 49 6.25 5.26 0.99
CA ALA A 49 6.65 3.95 0.49
C ALA A 49 8.19 3.83 0.52
N ALA A 50 8.67 2.68 0.98
CA ALA A 50 10.10 2.38 1.17
C ALA A 50 10.83 3.27 2.17
N ASP A 51 10.12 3.90 3.10
CA ASP A 51 10.75 4.65 4.18
C ASP A 51 11.63 3.73 5.06
N PRO A 52 12.89 4.12 5.35
CA PRO A 52 13.81 3.35 6.18
C PRO A 52 13.27 3.01 7.58
N GLU A 53 12.40 3.84 8.17
CA GLU A 53 11.87 3.63 9.52
C GLU A 53 10.96 2.39 9.61
N VAL A 54 10.33 2.00 8.50
CA VAL A 54 9.45 0.82 8.41
C VAL A 54 10.01 -0.27 7.50
N ALA A 55 11.26 -0.14 7.06
CA ALA A 55 11.93 -1.14 6.26
C ALA A 55 12.19 -2.41 7.08
N HIS A 56 12.10 -3.58 6.44
CA HIS A 56 12.61 -4.80 7.03
C HIS A 56 14.13 -4.70 7.25
N ALA A 57 14.62 -5.28 8.34
CA ALA A 57 16.05 -5.39 8.58
C ALA A 57 16.75 -6.07 7.39
N ALA A 58 17.98 -5.63 7.10
CA ALA A 58 18.80 -6.26 6.09
C ALA A 58 18.93 -7.76 6.41
N ARG A 59 18.63 -8.61 5.43
CA ARG A 59 18.79 -10.05 5.59
C ARG A 59 20.27 -10.35 5.77
N GLU A 60 20.64 -10.92 6.90
CA GLU A 60 21.99 -11.43 7.11
C GLU A 60 22.28 -12.50 6.05
N ARG A 61 23.42 -12.38 5.35
CA ARG A 61 23.90 -13.46 4.49
C ARG A 61 24.29 -14.62 5.40
N MET A 62 23.59 -15.75 5.28
CA MET A 62 24.12 -17.01 5.79
C MET A 62 25.12 -17.53 4.77
N ASP A 63 26.40 -17.50 5.12
CA ASP A 63 27.42 -18.19 4.37
C ASP A 63 27.14 -19.68 4.48
N VAL A 64 26.76 -20.31 3.37
CA VAL A 64 26.63 -21.76 3.27
C VAL A 64 28.02 -22.33 3.53
N ILE A 65 28.20 -22.97 4.68
CA ILE A 65 29.37 -23.81 4.92
C ILE A 65 29.28 -24.97 3.94
N VAL A 66 29.97 -24.86 2.82
CA VAL A 66 30.25 -26.01 1.95
C VAL A 66 31.22 -26.87 2.75
N GLY A 67 30.70 -27.93 3.37
CA GLY A 67 31.50 -28.93 4.07
C GLY A 67 32.56 -29.48 3.12
N GLY A 68 33.81 -29.22 3.46
CA GLY A 68 34.97 -29.81 2.81
C GLY A 68 35.23 -31.22 3.35
N GLU A 69 35.51 -32.10 2.38
CA GLU A 69 36.21 -33.40 2.42
C GLU A 69 35.53 -34.58 3.13
#